data_AF-A0A7I7RZ57-F1
#
_entry.id   AF-A0A7I7RZ57-F1
#
_cell.length_a   1.000
_cell.length_b   1.000
_cell.length_c   1.000
_cell.angle_alpha   90.00
_cell.angle_beta   90.00
_cell.angle_gamma   90.00
#
_symmetry.space_group_name_H-M   'P 1'
#
loop_
_entity.id
_entity.type
_entity.pdbx_description
1 polymer ?
#
loop_
_entity_poly.entity_id
_entity_poly.type
_entity_poly.pdbx_seq_one_letter_code
_entity_poly.pdbx_strand_id
1 'polypeptide(L)'
;MGFIDGYVKSPFAGIAPWILLSVLSGPGRFEEAASAALGLSLLTLWVGWRRAIPVHLLEVFGVAFFGVMAGLGLVASDGMIQWLESWAGEVSNVALAGFAIITLLIKRPFTVAYAKDTTPEEYWDTAQFLKVNYAISAVWAAAFTFSAIVGAIGGIVLHGEADFWTGWILPIGAMLFAVEFTEFYPDYAGADEPESRLRLLDWLPPFVLVVGIVGWVSESTSAAVGITLIVVGIAGSALMGKTRRVKT
;
A
#
# COMPACT_ATOMS: atom_id res chain seq x y z
N MET A 1 10.69 23.47 6.92
CA MET A 1 9.41 22.78 6.66
C MET A 1 8.98 22.08 7.94
N GLY A 2 7.75 22.30 8.41
CA GLY A 2 7.30 21.63 9.64
C GLY A 2 7.00 20.16 9.38
N PHE A 3 7.12 19.31 10.40
CA PHE A 3 6.79 17.87 10.32
C PHE A 3 5.43 17.59 9.66
N ILE A 4 4.43 18.42 9.98
CA ILE A 4 3.06 18.30 9.44
C ILE A 4 3.01 18.63 7.93
N ASP A 5 3.82 19.57 7.44
CA ASP A 5 3.90 19.84 5.99
C ASP A 5 4.47 18.63 5.25
N GLY A 6 5.46 17.97 5.85
CA GLY A 6 6.07 16.77 5.30
C GLY A 6 5.09 15.61 5.22
N TYR A 7 4.30 15.39 6.29
CA TYR A 7 3.29 14.33 6.31
C TYR A 7 2.20 14.55 5.23
N VAL A 8 1.56 15.72 5.20
CA VAL A 8 0.39 15.95 4.32
C VAL A 8 0.78 15.99 2.84
N LYS A 9 2.00 16.41 2.51
CA LYS A 9 2.52 16.37 1.13
C LYS A 9 3.01 15.00 0.70
N SER A 10 3.16 14.07 1.64
CA SER A 10 3.68 12.74 1.35
C SER A 10 2.55 11.80 0.91
N PRO A 11 2.84 10.83 0.01
CA PRO A 11 1.95 9.69 -0.27
C PRO A 11 1.47 8.96 1.00
N PHE A 12 2.22 9.03 2.11
CA PHE A 12 1.84 8.48 3.40
C PHE A 12 0.50 9.01 3.92
N ALA A 13 0.15 10.28 3.67
CA ALA A 13 -1.10 10.86 4.14
C ALA A 13 -2.33 10.17 3.53
N GLY A 14 -2.25 9.73 2.27
CA GLY A 14 -3.33 9.00 1.60
C GLY A 14 -3.46 7.54 2.05
N ILE A 15 -2.37 6.93 2.51
CA ILE A 15 -2.30 5.51 2.86
C ILE A 15 -2.51 5.27 4.37
N ALA A 16 -2.16 6.24 5.23
CA ALA A 16 -2.21 6.09 6.68
C ALA A 16 -3.59 5.69 7.25
N PRO A 17 -4.73 6.25 6.78
CA PRO A 17 -6.04 5.80 7.24
C PRO A 17 -6.33 4.32 6.95
N TRP A 18 -5.85 3.80 5.83
CA TRP A 18 -6.00 2.40 5.45
C TRP A 18 -5.18 1.49 6.35
N ILE A 19 -3.93 1.87 6.63
CA ILE A 19 -3.08 1.17 7.60
C ILE A 19 -3.73 1.17 8.98
N LEU A 20 -4.27 2.32 9.40
CA LEU A 20 -4.93 2.45 10.70
C LEU A 20 -6.14 1.50 10.82
N LEU A 21 -6.96 1.41 9.77
CA LEU A 21 -8.04 0.43 9.69
C LEU A 21 -7.49 -0.99 9.83
N SER A 22 -6.53 -1.39 8.99
CA SER A 22 -5.96 -2.74 8.99
C SER A 22 -5.35 -3.15 10.33
N VAL A 23 -4.71 -2.22 11.06
CA VAL A 23 -4.06 -2.51 12.35
C VAL A 23 -5.05 -2.53 13.51
N LEU A 24 -6.08 -1.69 13.47
CA LEU A 24 -7.08 -1.62 14.55
C LEU A 24 -8.21 -2.63 14.39
N SER A 25 -8.47 -3.12 13.17
CA SER A 25 -9.44 -4.17 12.91
C SER A 25 -9.10 -5.43 13.70
N GLY A 26 -10.05 -5.87 14.52
CA GLY A 26 -9.94 -7.07 15.33
C GLY A 26 -11.28 -7.36 16.01
N PRO A 27 -11.41 -8.53 16.68
CA PRO A 27 -12.68 -8.95 17.28
C PRO A 27 -13.24 -7.92 18.25
N GLY A 28 -14.46 -7.45 18.00
CA GLY A 28 -15.17 -6.44 18.79
C GLY A 28 -14.66 -5.00 18.64
N ARG A 29 -13.79 -4.71 17.68
CA ARG A 29 -13.13 -3.40 17.50
C ARG A 29 -13.44 -2.72 16.17
N PHE A 30 -14.39 -3.25 15.40
CA PHE A 30 -14.74 -2.70 14.09
C PHE A 30 -15.09 -1.22 14.11
N GLU A 31 -16.01 -0.82 14.99
CA GLU A 31 -16.51 0.54 15.08
C GLU A 31 -15.39 1.53 15.44
N GLU A 32 -14.52 1.14 16.38
CA GLU A 32 -13.35 1.93 16.78
C GLU A 32 -12.39 2.10 15.59
N ALA A 33 -12.07 1.01 14.89
CA ALA A 33 -11.15 1.02 13.76
C ALA A 33 -11.68 1.89 12.60
N ALA A 34 -12.95 1.70 12.21
CA ALA A 34 -13.61 2.45 11.15
C ALA A 34 -13.73 3.95 11.50
N SER A 35 -14.12 4.26 12.74
CA SER A 35 -14.24 5.65 13.20
C SER A 35 -12.88 6.34 13.31
N ALA A 36 -11.84 5.63 13.77
CA ALA A 36 -10.49 6.16 13.82
C ALA A 36 -9.92 6.43 12.43
N ALA A 37 -10.12 5.51 11.48
CA ALA A 37 -9.73 5.69 10.08
C ALA A 37 -10.46 6.89 9.45
N LEU A 38 -11.78 6.99 9.65
CA LEU A 38 -12.56 8.14 9.18
C LEU A 38 -12.07 9.46 9.80
N GLY A 39 -11.83 9.47 11.12
CA GLY A 39 -11.31 10.62 11.83
C GLY A 39 -9.95 11.07 11.29
N LEU A 40 -9.04 10.13 11.04
CA LEU A 40 -7.73 10.43 10.45
C LEU A 40 -7.85 10.94 9.01
N SER A 41 -8.73 10.37 8.18
CA SER A 41 -8.99 10.85 6.82
C SER A 41 -9.56 12.27 6.81
N LEU A 42 -10.55 12.57 7.65
CA LEU A 42 -11.12 13.90 7.79
C LEU A 42 -10.10 14.91 8.32
N LEU A 43 -9.29 14.52 9.30
CA LEU A 43 -8.21 15.36 9.82
C LEU A 43 -7.18 15.67 8.72
N THR A 44 -6.79 14.67 7.94
CA THR A 44 -5.84 14.82 6.83
C THR A 44 -6.40 15.79 5.77
N LEU A 45 -7.66 15.63 5.36
CA LEU A 45 -8.33 16.57 4.46
C LEU A 45 -8.40 17.98 5.04
N TRP A 46 -8.76 18.11 6.31
CA TRP A 46 -8.88 19.41 6.96
C TRP A 46 -7.53 20.13 7.05
N VAL A 47 -6.46 19.42 7.41
CA VAL A 47 -5.10 20.00 7.44
C VAL A 47 -4.64 20.36 6.02
N GLY A 48 -4.87 19.49 5.02
CA GLY A 48 -4.56 19.76 3.62
C GLY A 48 -5.24 21.03 3.12
N TRP A 49 -6.55 21.15 3.35
CA TRP A 49 -7.32 22.35 3.01
C TRP A 49 -6.79 23.61 3.70
N ARG A 50 -6.50 23.53 5.00
CA ARG A 50 -5.93 24.65 5.78
C ARG A 50 -4.54 25.08 5.30
N ARG A 51 -3.81 24.18 4.64
CA ARG A 51 -2.46 24.43 4.09
C ARG A 51 -2.45 24.65 2.58
N ALA A 52 -3.64 24.77 1.96
CA ALA A 52 -3.80 24.89 0.50
C ALA A 52 -3.09 23.79 -0.30
N ILE A 53 -3.01 22.57 0.27
CA ILE A 53 -2.54 21.38 -0.41
C ILE A 53 -3.73 20.80 -1.19
N PRO A 54 -3.56 20.47 -2.48
CA PRO A 54 -4.65 19.94 -3.29
C PRO A 54 -5.16 18.62 -2.72
N VAL A 55 -6.50 18.49 -2.72
CA VAL A 55 -7.18 17.26 -2.30
C VAL A 55 -7.31 16.34 -3.50
N HIS A 56 -6.87 15.11 -3.33
CA HIS A 56 -6.85 14.12 -4.40
C HIS A 56 -8.05 13.18 -4.36
N LEU A 57 -8.33 12.56 -5.50
CA LEU A 57 -9.46 11.63 -5.63
C LEU A 57 -9.38 10.45 -4.66
N LEU A 58 -8.18 9.95 -4.34
CA LEU A 58 -7.97 8.85 -3.40
C LEU A 58 -8.36 9.25 -1.96
N GLU A 59 -8.10 10.50 -1.55
CA GLU A 59 -8.47 10.98 -0.21
C GLU A 59 -10.00 11.10 -0.07
N VAL A 60 -10.66 11.65 -1.09
CA VAL A 60 -12.12 11.71 -1.15
C VAL A 60 -12.73 10.31 -1.15
N PHE A 61 -12.14 9.40 -1.94
CA PHE A 61 -12.55 7.99 -1.97
C PHE A 61 -12.38 7.33 -0.60
N GLY A 62 -11.25 7.55 0.07
CA GLY A 62 -11.00 7.06 1.43
C GLY A 62 -12.05 7.56 2.42
N VAL A 63 -12.33 8.87 2.46
CA VAL A 63 -13.37 9.43 3.35
C VAL A 63 -14.74 8.82 3.07
N ALA A 64 -15.11 8.66 1.80
CA ALA A 64 -16.38 8.03 1.44
C ALA A 64 -16.41 6.57 1.90
N PHE A 65 -15.35 5.81 1.66
CA PHE A 65 -15.23 4.41 2.08
C PHE A 65 -15.30 4.26 3.60
N PHE A 66 -14.48 4.99 4.36
CA PHE A 66 -14.51 4.92 5.82
C PHE A 66 -15.81 5.47 6.40
N GLY A 67 -16.44 6.44 5.75
CA GLY A 67 -17.77 6.93 6.12
C GLY A 67 -18.84 5.85 6.00
N VAL A 68 -18.80 5.06 4.92
CA VAL A 68 -19.67 3.89 4.74
C VAL A 68 -19.36 2.83 5.80
N MET A 69 -18.09 2.51 6.05
CA MET A 69 -17.68 1.51 7.03
C MET A 69 -18.11 1.90 8.46
N ALA A 70 -17.90 3.16 8.86
CA ALA A 70 -18.34 3.67 10.15
C ALA A 70 -19.87 3.70 10.26
N GLY A 71 -20.57 4.11 9.19
CA GLY A 71 -22.03 4.08 9.13
C GLY A 71 -22.59 2.66 9.28
N LEU A 72 -21.97 1.67 8.61
CA LEU A 72 -22.30 0.26 8.77
C LEU A 72 -22.07 -0.22 10.20
N GLY A 73 -20.98 0.21 10.85
CA GLY A 73 -20.73 -0.10 12.26
C GLY A 73 -21.89 0.31 13.17
N LEU A 74 -22.58 1.41 12.88
CA LEU A 74 -23.68 1.92 13.72
C LEU A 74 -25.04 1.26 13.48
N VAL A 75 -25.29 0.70 12.28
CA VAL A 75 -26.64 0.27 11.86
C VAL A 75 -26.71 -1.19 11.42
N ALA A 76 -25.59 -1.84 11.17
CA ALA A 76 -25.56 -3.23 10.71
C ALA A 76 -25.85 -4.20 11.86
N SER A 77 -26.28 -5.41 11.51
CA SER A 77 -26.47 -6.47 12.50
C SER A 77 -25.12 -7.00 13.01
N ASP A 78 -25.12 -7.58 14.22
CA ASP A 78 -23.92 -8.18 14.83
C ASP A 78 -23.21 -9.17 13.89
N GLY A 79 -23.98 -9.95 13.12
CA GLY A 79 -23.42 -10.90 12.15
C GLY A 79 -22.71 -10.21 10.97
N MET A 80 -23.22 -9.07 10.51
CA MET A 80 -22.55 -8.28 9.47
C MET A 80 -21.29 -7.59 10.04
N ILE A 81 -21.35 -7.10 11.27
CA ILE A 81 -20.18 -6.51 11.94
C ILE A 81 -19.07 -7.55 12.10
N GLN A 82 -19.39 -8.75 12.58
CA GLN A 82 -18.41 -9.86 12.69
C GLN A 82 -17.81 -10.26 11.32
N TRP A 83 -18.63 -10.24 10.27
CA TRP A 83 -18.14 -10.47 8.92
C TRP A 83 -17.18 -9.35 8.50
N LEU A 84 -17.54 -8.08 8.71
CA LEU A 84 -16.67 -6.95 8.41
C LEU A 84 -15.39 -6.95 9.26
N GLU A 85 -15.42 -7.39 10.52
CA GLU A 85 -14.20 -7.56 11.33
C GLU A 85 -13.21 -8.54 10.70
N SER A 86 -13.75 -9.61 10.12
CA SER A 86 -12.94 -10.66 9.50
C SER A 86 -12.48 -10.28 8.08
N TRP A 87 -13.27 -9.46 7.37
CA TRP A 87 -13.09 -9.18 5.95
C TRP A 87 -12.74 -7.73 5.63
N ALA A 88 -12.59 -6.83 6.62
CA ALA A 88 -12.34 -5.41 6.39
C ALA A 88 -11.10 -5.14 5.52
N GLY A 89 -10.02 -5.90 5.73
CA GLY A 89 -8.80 -5.81 4.92
C GLY A 89 -9.07 -6.16 3.45
N GLU A 90 -9.78 -7.27 3.22
CA GLU A 90 -10.13 -7.72 1.87
C GLU A 90 -11.12 -6.77 1.17
N VAL A 91 -12.14 -6.31 1.89
CA VAL A 91 -13.09 -5.30 1.40
C VAL A 91 -12.35 -4.03 1.00
N SER A 92 -11.35 -3.61 1.79
CA SER A 92 -10.51 -2.45 1.49
C SER A 92 -9.65 -2.68 0.23
N ASN A 93 -9.03 -3.85 0.09
CA ASN A 93 -8.24 -4.20 -1.10
C ASN A 93 -9.11 -4.26 -2.36
N VAL A 94 -10.31 -4.84 -2.28
CA VAL A 94 -11.28 -4.86 -3.40
C VAL A 94 -11.73 -3.45 -3.76
N ALA A 95 -12.01 -2.61 -2.77
CA ALA A 95 -12.41 -1.22 -2.98
C ALA A 95 -11.30 -0.42 -3.67
N LEU A 96 -10.04 -0.55 -3.21
CA LEU A 96 -8.87 0.11 -3.79
C LEU A 96 -8.52 -0.42 -5.18
N ALA A 97 -8.63 -1.74 -5.40
CA ALA A 97 -8.48 -2.34 -6.72
C ALA A 97 -9.52 -1.80 -7.70
N GLY A 98 -10.79 -1.81 -7.30
CA GLY A 98 -11.90 -1.25 -8.08
C GLY A 98 -11.66 0.23 -8.40
N PHE A 99 -11.27 1.02 -7.41
CA PHE A 99 -10.91 2.42 -7.59
C PHE A 99 -9.80 2.61 -8.63
N ALA A 100 -8.66 1.93 -8.45
CA ALA A 100 -7.52 2.05 -9.36
C ALA A 100 -7.87 1.59 -10.79
N ILE A 101 -8.56 0.46 -10.93
CA ILE A 101 -9.00 -0.07 -12.23
C ILE A 101 -9.98 0.90 -12.90
N ILE A 102 -10.98 1.42 -12.18
CA ILE A 102 -11.94 2.39 -12.74
C ILE A 102 -11.20 3.62 -13.25
N THR A 103 -10.24 4.15 -12.49
CA THR A 103 -9.45 5.33 -12.90
C THR A 103 -8.66 5.09 -14.19
N LEU A 104 -8.13 3.87 -14.38
CA LEU A 104 -7.48 3.45 -15.63
C LEU A 104 -8.49 3.34 -16.79
N LEU A 105 -9.66 2.72 -16.54
CA LEU A 105 -10.69 2.52 -17.57
C LEU A 105 -11.27 3.84 -18.08
N ILE A 106 -11.48 4.83 -17.21
CA ILE A 106 -11.92 6.17 -17.60
C ILE A 106 -10.78 7.05 -18.14
N LYS A 107 -9.59 6.48 -18.34
CA LYS A 107 -8.39 7.15 -18.87
C LYS A 107 -7.92 8.34 -18.02
N ARG A 108 -8.18 8.30 -16.71
CA ARG A 108 -7.75 9.31 -15.73
C ARG A 108 -7.13 8.61 -14.51
N PRO A 109 -5.98 7.93 -14.68
CA PRO A 109 -5.31 7.24 -13.58
C PRO A 109 -5.11 8.14 -12.37
N PHE A 110 -5.40 7.63 -11.18
CA PHE A 110 -5.34 8.43 -9.94
C PHE A 110 -3.95 9.00 -9.67
N THR A 111 -2.88 8.34 -10.12
CA THR A 111 -1.50 8.77 -9.91
C THR A 111 -1.13 10.04 -10.66
N VAL A 112 -1.83 10.37 -11.77
CA VAL A 112 -1.56 11.59 -12.54
C VAL A 112 -1.76 12.83 -11.67
N ALA A 113 -2.80 12.86 -10.84
CA ALA A 113 -3.06 14.01 -9.99
C ALA A 113 -1.90 14.24 -8.99
N TYR A 114 -1.43 13.16 -8.36
CA TYR A 114 -0.26 13.21 -7.47
C TYR A 114 1.03 13.59 -8.19
N ALA A 115 1.26 13.07 -9.39
CA ALA A 115 2.48 13.38 -10.15
C ALA A 115 2.52 14.83 -10.63
N LYS A 116 1.36 15.47 -10.86
CA LYS A 116 1.28 16.88 -11.24
C LYS A 116 1.74 17.82 -10.12
N ASP A 117 1.55 17.44 -8.86
CA ASP A 117 1.99 18.25 -7.71
C ASP A 117 3.50 18.38 -7.59
N THR A 118 4.25 17.41 -8.11
CA THR A 118 5.71 17.36 -8.00
C THR A 118 6.43 17.61 -9.32
N THR A 119 5.70 17.66 -10.44
CA THR A 119 6.26 17.78 -11.80
C THR A 119 5.91 19.14 -12.40
N PRO A 120 6.86 19.85 -13.06
CA PRO A 120 6.57 21.10 -13.75
C PRO A 120 5.44 20.96 -14.79
N GLU A 121 4.60 21.99 -14.92
CA GLU A 121 3.41 21.97 -15.78
C GLU A 121 3.71 21.66 -17.25
N GLU A 122 4.88 22.08 -17.72
CA GLU A 122 5.39 21.82 -19.08
C GLU A 122 5.49 20.33 -19.45
N TYR A 123 5.59 19.43 -18.46
CA TYR A 123 5.66 17.98 -18.70
C TYR A 123 4.31 17.26 -18.59
N TRP A 124 3.26 17.91 -18.08
CA TRP A 124 2.00 17.25 -17.69
C TRP A 124 1.28 16.53 -18.83
N ASP A 125 1.42 17.01 -20.05
CA ASP A 125 0.76 16.47 -21.23
C ASP A 125 1.70 15.68 -22.15
N THR A 126 2.94 15.44 -21.71
CA THR A 126 3.89 14.65 -22.49
C THR A 126 3.50 13.17 -22.51
N ALA A 127 3.74 12.50 -23.64
CA ALA A 127 3.45 11.07 -23.79
C ALA A 127 4.21 10.22 -22.75
N GLN A 128 5.41 10.64 -22.37
CA GLN A 128 6.22 9.98 -21.35
C GLN A 128 5.61 10.10 -19.96
N PHE A 129 5.21 11.31 -19.54
CA PHE A 129 4.56 11.53 -18.25
C PHE A 129 3.29 10.69 -18.10
N LEU A 130 2.46 10.66 -19.14
CA LEU A 130 1.26 9.83 -19.15
C LEU A 130 1.61 8.34 -19.12
N LYS A 131 2.54 7.86 -19.96
CA LYS A 131 2.95 6.45 -19.98
C LYS A 131 3.44 5.96 -18.62
N VAL A 132 4.26 6.76 -17.94
CA VAL A 132 4.77 6.46 -16.59
C VAL A 132 3.62 6.32 -15.60
N ASN A 133 2.72 7.30 -15.54
CA ASN A 133 1.60 7.27 -14.61
C ASN A 133 0.60 6.14 -14.88
N TYR A 134 0.36 5.81 -16.15
CA TYR A 134 -0.48 4.66 -16.49
C TYR A 134 0.16 3.35 -16.03
N ALA A 135 1.46 3.18 -16.20
CA ALA A 135 2.17 1.99 -15.73
C ALA A 135 2.13 1.87 -14.20
N ILE A 136 2.41 2.97 -13.49
CA ILE A 136 2.37 3.01 -12.02
C ILE A 136 0.96 2.70 -11.52
N SER A 137 -0.07 3.34 -12.07
CA SER A 137 -1.47 3.07 -11.71
C SER A 137 -1.87 1.61 -11.98
N ALA A 138 -1.38 1.01 -13.07
CA ALA A 138 -1.63 -0.40 -13.38
C ALA A 138 -0.95 -1.34 -12.38
N VAL A 139 0.26 -1.04 -11.92
CA VAL A 139 0.95 -1.81 -10.88
C VAL A 139 0.22 -1.71 -9.55
N TRP A 140 -0.27 -0.53 -9.17
CA TRP A 140 -1.11 -0.38 -7.98
C TRP A 140 -2.41 -1.17 -8.08
N ALA A 141 -3.11 -1.08 -9.22
CA ALA A 141 -4.30 -1.88 -9.48
C ALA A 141 -4.02 -3.39 -9.36
N ALA A 142 -2.90 -3.84 -9.93
CA ALA A 142 -2.47 -5.23 -9.84
C ALA A 142 -2.13 -5.65 -8.41
N ALA A 143 -1.44 -4.79 -7.64
CA ALA A 143 -1.09 -5.06 -6.25
C ALA A 143 -2.34 -5.18 -5.37
N PHE A 144 -3.29 -4.24 -5.45
CA PHE A 144 -4.56 -4.34 -4.71
C PHE A 144 -5.38 -5.58 -5.11
N THR A 145 -5.43 -5.88 -6.41
CA THR A 145 -6.15 -7.06 -6.92
C THR A 145 -5.49 -8.35 -6.43
N PHE A 146 -4.16 -8.42 -6.47
CA PHE A 146 -3.40 -9.55 -5.95
C PHE A 146 -3.65 -9.74 -4.46
N SER A 147 -3.57 -8.67 -3.66
CA SER A 147 -3.85 -8.72 -2.22
C SER A 147 -5.26 -9.23 -1.94
N ALA A 148 -6.28 -8.72 -2.64
CA ALA A 148 -7.66 -9.18 -2.50
C ALA A 148 -7.85 -10.67 -2.85
N ILE A 149 -7.20 -11.14 -3.92
CA ILE A 149 -7.29 -12.55 -4.34
C ILE A 149 -6.60 -13.46 -3.33
N VAL A 150 -5.39 -13.09 -2.92
CA VAL A 150 -4.58 -13.90 -2.00
C VAL A 150 -5.23 -13.96 -0.63
N GLY A 151 -5.71 -12.83 -0.10
CA GLY A 151 -6.42 -12.77 1.16
C GLY A 151 -7.74 -13.55 1.13
N ALA A 152 -8.50 -13.47 0.03
CA ALA A 152 -9.68 -14.32 -0.16
C ALA A 152 -9.34 -15.82 -0.20
N ILE A 153 -8.24 -16.23 -0.85
CA ILE A 153 -7.78 -17.62 -0.83
C ILE A 153 -7.40 -18.04 0.59
N GLY A 154 -6.72 -17.18 1.34
CA GLY A 154 -6.38 -17.40 2.75
C GLY A 154 -7.62 -17.66 3.61
N GLY A 155 -8.58 -16.73 3.55
CA GLY A 155 -9.78 -16.76 4.37
C GLY A 155 -10.77 -17.87 4.01
N ILE A 156 -10.92 -18.19 2.72
CA ILE A 156 -11.93 -19.16 2.23
C ILE A 156 -11.36 -20.58 2.14
N VAL A 157 -10.11 -20.75 1.70
CA VAL A 157 -9.58 -22.05 1.27
C VAL A 157 -8.60 -22.64 2.28
N LEU A 158 -7.63 -21.84 2.74
CA LEU A 158 -6.50 -22.37 3.51
C LEU A 158 -6.84 -22.48 5.00
N HIS A 159 -7.51 -21.48 5.56
CA HIS A 159 -7.82 -21.35 7.00
C HIS A 159 -6.58 -21.44 7.93
N GLY A 160 -6.63 -20.83 9.12
CA GLY A 160 -5.55 -20.97 10.12
C GLY A 160 -4.21 -20.33 9.73
N GLU A 161 -3.09 -21.04 9.90
CA GLU A 161 -1.69 -20.54 9.80
C GLU A 161 -1.32 -19.87 8.47
N ALA A 162 -2.09 -20.14 7.40
CA ALA A 162 -1.92 -19.45 6.12
C ALA A 162 -2.17 -17.94 6.23
N ASP A 163 -2.94 -17.49 7.23
CA ASP A 163 -3.28 -16.08 7.45
C ASP A 163 -2.04 -15.17 7.57
N PHE A 164 -0.95 -15.68 8.16
CA PHE A 164 0.32 -14.95 8.19
C PHE A 164 0.81 -14.62 6.77
N TRP A 165 0.81 -15.61 5.87
CA TRP A 165 1.30 -15.41 4.51
C TRP A 165 0.29 -14.68 3.63
N THR A 166 -0.97 -15.10 3.63
CA THR A 166 -1.99 -14.61 2.71
C THR A 166 -2.64 -13.32 3.17
N GLY A 167 -2.81 -13.13 4.48
CA GLY A 167 -3.39 -11.92 5.06
C GLY A 167 -2.38 -10.79 5.26
N TRP A 168 -1.10 -11.12 5.50
CA TRP A 168 -0.08 -10.12 5.83
C TRP A 168 1.08 -10.07 4.86
N ILE A 169 1.87 -11.15 4.75
CA ILE A 169 3.17 -11.08 4.06
C ILE A 169 3.01 -10.80 2.56
N LEU A 170 2.17 -11.55 1.86
CA LEU A 170 2.00 -11.39 0.42
C LEU A 170 1.36 -10.02 0.06
N PRO A 171 0.30 -9.56 0.75
CA PRO A 171 -0.23 -8.21 0.54
C PRO A 171 0.78 -7.08 0.81
N ILE A 172 1.54 -7.16 1.92
CA ILE A 172 2.57 -6.17 2.22
C ILE A 172 3.66 -6.18 1.15
N GLY A 173 4.09 -7.36 0.71
CA GLY A 173 5.07 -7.51 -0.36
C GLY A 173 4.61 -6.88 -1.67
N ALA A 174 3.34 -7.05 -2.05
CA ALA A 174 2.76 -6.43 -3.24
C ALA A 174 2.75 -4.90 -3.14
N MET A 175 2.48 -4.35 -1.95
CA MET A 175 2.47 -2.91 -1.69
C MET A 175 3.88 -2.32 -1.74
N LEU A 176 4.85 -2.98 -1.10
CA LEU A 176 6.25 -2.57 -1.16
C LEU A 176 6.79 -2.61 -2.59
N PHE A 177 6.43 -3.63 -3.36
CA PHE A 177 6.74 -3.69 -4.78
C PHE A 177 6.14 -2.51 -5.57
N ALA A 178 4.86 -2.18 -5.34
CA ALA A 178 4.20 -1.05 -6.01
C ALA A 178 4.86 0.29 -5.65
N VAL A 179 5.28 0.47 -4.40
CA VAL A 179 6.04 1.64 -3.94
C VAL A 179 7.41 1.70 -4.64
N GLU A 180 8.20 0.62 -4.60
CA GLU A 180 9.50 0.58 -5.27
C GLU A 180 9.36 0.85 -6.78
N PHE A 181 8.36 0.25 -7.43
CA PHE A 181 8.09 0.49 -8.85
C PHE A 181 7.73 1.95 -9.12
N THR A 182 6.99 2.61 -8.23
CA THR A 182 6.64 4.03 -8.33
C THR A 182 7.89 4.91 -8.34
N GLU A 183 8.90 4.57 -7.54
CA GLU A 183 10.17 5.30 -7.47
C GLU A 183 11.14 4.93 -8.60
N PHE A 184 11.20 3.65 -8.99
CA PHE A 184 12.14 3.13 -9.98
C PHE A 184 11.73 3.44 -11.43
N TYR A 185 10.44 3.29 -11.76
CA TYR A 185 9.99 3.30 -13.16
C TYR A 185 10.19 4.63 -13.89
N PRO A 186 9.99 5.82 -13.27
CA PRO A 186 10.27 7.10 -13.92
C PRO A 186 11.73 7.21 -14.38
N ASP A 187 12.67 6.86 -13.50
CA ASP A 187 14.11 6.89 -13.79
C ASP A 187 14.47 5.92 -14.92
N TYR A 188 13.93 4.69 -14.86
CA TYR A 188 14.15 3.68 -15.89
C TYR A 188 13.55 4.06 -17.25
N ALA A 189 12.38 4.69 -17.27
CA ALA A 189 11.67 5.05 -18.49
C ALA A 189 12.18 6.35 -19.13
N GLY A 190 12.93 7.17 -18.39
CA GLY A 190 13.42 8.47 -18.86
C GLY A 190 14.92 8.65 -18.97
N ALA A 191 15.72 7.69 -18.53
CA ALA A 191 17.17 7.77 -18.67
C ALA A 191 17.66 7.27 -20.04
N ASP A 192 18.64 7.99 -20.62
CA ASP A 192 19.40 7.55 -21.80
C ASP A 192 20.24 6.29 -21.48
N GLU A 193 20.74 6.17 -20.24
CA GLU A 193 21.33 4.96 -19.68
C GLU A 193 20.47 4.45 -18.51
N PRO A 194 19.57 3.48 -18.74
CA PRO A 194 18.64 3.04 -17.72
C PRO A 194 19.35 2.43 -16.51
N GLU A 195 18.89 2.81 -15.32
CA GLU A 195 19.29 2.19 -14.06
C GLU A 195 19.14 0.66 -14.13
N SER A 196 20.01 -0.05 -13.39
CA SER A 196 19.97 -1.50 -13.37
C SER A 196 18.60 -1.98 -12.88
N ARG A 197 17.97 -2.90 -13.64
CA ARG A 197 16.72 -3.57 -13.25
C ARG A 197 16.79 -4.25 -11.87
N LEU A 198 18.01 -4.49 -11.37
CA LEU A 198 18.24 -5.02 -10.03
C LEU A 198 17.83 -4.05 -8.92
N ARG A 199 17.77 -2.72 -9.17
CA ARG A 199 17.29 -1.74 -8.18
C ARG A 199 15.85 -2.03 -7.76
N LEU A 200 15.01 -2.53 -8.66
CA LEU A 200 13.63 -2.94 -8.36
C LEU A 200 13.57 -4.07 -7.31
N LEU A 201 14.68 -4.75 -7.03
CA LEU A 201 14.79 -5.81 -6.02
C LEU A 201 15.39 -5.30 -4.70
N ASP A 202 15.72 -4.02 -4.56
CA ASP A 202 16.37 -3.48 -3.37
C ASP A 202 15.52 -3.62 -2.10
N TRP A 203 14.19 -3.61 -2.24
CA TRP A 203 13.24 -3.81 -1.15
C TRP A 203 13.16 -5.26 -0.65
N LEU A 204 13.53 -6.26 -1.47
CA LEU A 204 13.28 -7.68 -1.19
C LEU A 204 14.10 -8.22 -0.01
N PRO A 205 15.44 -8.07 0.04
CA PRO A 205 16.23 -8.58 1.15
C PRO A 205 15.88 -8.04 2.54
N PRO A 206 15.69 -6.73 2.76
CA PRO A 206 15.24 -6.25 4.07
C PRO A 206 13.83 -6.72 4.41
N PHE A 207 12.94 -6.83 3.41
CA PHE A 207 11.61 -7.40 3.62
C PHE A 207 11.67 -8.87 4.06
N VAL A 208 12.42 -9.72 3.34
CA VAL A 208 12.61 -11.15 3.66
C VAL A 208 13.21 -11.33 5.07
N LEU A 209 14.15 -10.47 5.45
CA LEU A 209 14.71 -10.44 6.80
C LEU A 209 13.63 -10.18 7.85
N VAL A 210 12.83 -9.13 7.66
CA VAL A 210 11.74 -8.77 8.59
C VAL A 210 10.69 -9.87 8.67
N VAL A 211 10.30 -10.45 7.54
CA VAL A 211 9.37 -11.59 7.50
C VAL A 211 9.91 -12.77 8.30
N GLY A 212 11.20 -13.09 8.16
CA GLY A 212 11.83 -14.16 8.93
C GLY A 212 11.84 -13.90 10.44
N ILE A 213 12.13 -12.66 10.87
CA ILE A 213 12.10 -12.27 12.28
C ILE A 213 10.67 -12.34 12.82
N VAL A 214 9.72 -11.66 12.15
CA VAL A 214 8.33 -11.59 12.61
C VAL A 214 7.70 -12.98 12.62
N GLY A 215 7.89 -13.76 11.54
CA GLY A 215 7.36 -15.11 11.44
C GLY A 215 7.92 -16.06 12.50
N TRP A 216 9.16 -15.88 12.94
CA TRP A 216 9.72 -16.69 14.02
C TRP A 216 9.24 -16.23 15.39
N VAL A 217 9.26 -14.92 15.67
CA VAL A 217 8.87 -14.34 16.97
C VAL A 217 7.38 -14.52 17.26
N SER A 218 6.55 -14.46 16.23
CA SER A 218 5.10 -14.69 16.35
C SER A 218 4.69 -16.16 16.33
N GLU A 219 5.67 -17.09 16.27
CA GLU A 219 5.44 -18.53 16.11
C GLU A 219 4.59 -18.90 14.87
N SER A 220 4.46 -17.98 13.90
CA SER A 220 3.70 -18.18 12.66
C SER A 220 4.44 -19.00 11.60
N THR A 221 5.73 -19.28 11.83
CA THR A 221 6.57 -20.11 10.96
C THR A 221 7.44 -21.05 11.78
N SER A 222 7.78 -22.21 11.23
CA SER A 222 8.76 -23.09 11.86
C SER A 222 10.11 -22.39 12.02
N ALA A 223 10.87 -22.74 13.07
CA ALA A 223 12.20 -22.17 13.30
C ALA A 223 13.13 -22.34 12.07
N ALA A 224 13.03 -23.46 11.36
CA ALA A 224 13.80 -23.69 10.14
C ALA A 224 13.47 -22.66 9.04
N VAL A 225 12.19 -22.36 8.82
CA VAL A 225 11.74 -21.36 7.84
C VAL A 225 12.16 -19.95 8.29
N GLY A 226 11.87 -19.58 9.53
CA GLY A 226 12.23 -18.26 10.08
C GLY A 226 13.74 -17.98 10.00
N ILE A 227 14.58 -18.92 10.46
CA ILE A 227 16.04 -18.79 10.40
C ILE A 227 16.53 -18.72 8.95
N THR A 228 15.97 -19.53 8.05
CA THR A 228 16.36 -19.50 6.63
C THR A 228 16.08 -18.13 6.02
N LEU A 229 14.90 -17.56 6.25
CA LEU A 229 14.52 -16.24 5.76
C LEU A 229 15.44 -15.14 6.33
N ILE A 230 15.77 -15.21 7.62
CA ILE A 230 16.70 -14.27 8.26
C ILE A 230 18.08 -14.35 7.58
N VAL A 231 18.63 -15.55 7.41
CA VAL A 231 19.95 -15.75 6.79
C VAL A 231 19.95 -15.25 5.34
N VAL A 232 18.92 -15.59 4.56
CA VAL A 232 18.77 -15.14 3.16
C VAL A 232 18.66 -13.61 3.09
N GLY A 233 17.85 -13.00 3.96
CA GLY A 233 17.68 -11.55 4.01
C GLY A 233 18.97 -10.80 4.39
N ILE A 234 19.73 -11.31 5.37
CA ILE A 234 21.04 -10.76 5.75
C ILE A 234 22.03 -10.90 4.58
N ALA A 235 22.15 -12.09 3.98
CA ALA A 235 23.08 -12.34 2.89
C ALA A 235 22.77 -11.47 1.67
N GLY A 236 21.49 -11.37 1.28
CA GLY A 236 21.03 -10.51 0.20
C GLY A 236 21.35 -9.03 0.46
N SER A 237 21.05 -8.54 1.67
CA SER A 237 21.33 -7.15 2.05
C SER A 237 22.83 -6.83 2.02
N ALA A 238 23.68 -7.76 2.50
CA ALA A 238 25.13 -7.61 2.48
C ALA A 238 25.71 -7.61 1.05
N LEU A 239 25.16 -8.45 0.16
CA LEU A 239 25.57 -8.50 -1.25
C LEU A 239 25.23 -7.18 -1.96
N MET A 240 24.00 -6.68 -1.82
CA MET A 240 23.60 -5.42 -2.46
C MET A 240 24.35 -4.21 -1.89
N GLY A 241 24.61 -4.19 -0.57
CA GLY A 241 25.41 -3.15 0.07
C GLY A 241 26.86 -3.09 -0.44
N LYS A 242 27.47 -4.23 -0.78
CA LYS A 242 28.78 -4.28 -1.43
C LYS A 242 28.74 -3.72 -2.85
N THR A 243 27.72 -4.07 -3.64
CA THR A 243 27.57 -3.59 -5.01
C THR A 243 27.39 -2.07 -5.09
N ARG A 244 26.68 -1.46 -4.12
CA ARG A 244 26.54 0.01 -4.03
C ARG A 244 27.86 0.72 -3.70
N ARG A 245 28.71 0.17 -2.82
CA ARG A 245 30.02 0.76 -2.47
C ARG A 245 31.08 0.70 -3.58
N VAL A 246 30.91 -0.17 -4.57
CA VAL A 246 31.84 -0.30 -5.70
C VAL A 246 31.54 0.73 -6.81
N LYS A 247 30.34 1.32 -6.81
CA LYS A 247 29.92 2.35 -7.78
C LYS A 247 30.15 3.80 -7.33
N THR A 248 30.51 4.02 -6.06
CA THR A 248 30.92 5.33 -5.50
C THR A 248 32.43 5.45 -5.47
#